data_AF-A0A662ULZ7-F1
#
_entry.id   AF-A0A662ULZ7-F1
#
_cell.length_a   1.000
_cell.length_b   1.000
_cell.length_c   1.000
_cell.angle_alpha   90.00
_cell.angle_beta   90.00
_cell.angle_gamma   90.00
#
_symmetry.space_group_name_H-M   'P 1'
#
loop_
_entity.id
_entity.type
_entity.pdbx_description
1 polymer ?
#
loop_
_entity_poly.entity_id
_entity_poly.type
_entity_poly.pdbx_seq_one_letter_code
_entity_poly.pdbx_strand_id
1 'polypeptide(L)'
;MSEELVNKLKKMLSEMKHWGKKPVLKSGRIVVEIVKLPERRSKTGGVKPEHLALMIRREDAFRGLIIVSPEELEDLRRGISSSKLDEIVKALWKIYRDKTVLEFEI
;
A
#
# COMPACT_ATOMS: atom_id res chain seq x y z
N MET A 1 5.58 21.88 5.13
CA MET A 1 4.66 21.02 4.35
C MET A 1 4.34 21.74 3.06
N SER A 2 4.26 21.05 1.92
CA SER A 2 3.74 21.70 0.71
C SER A 2 2.23 21.88 0.88
N GLU A 3 1.76 23.10 1.11
CA GLU A 3 0.33 23.44 1.22
C GLU A 3 -0.46 22.96 0.01
N GLU A 4 0.21 22.91 -1.15
CA GLU A 4 -0.34 22.39 -2.40
C GLU A 4 -0.78 20.92 -2.28
N LEU A 5 0.01 20.07 -1.62
CA LEU A 5 -0.31 18.65 -1.45
C LEU A 5 -1.52 18.46 -0.53
N VAL A 6 -1.58 19.21 0.56
CA VAL A 6 -2.74 19.18 1.48
C VAL A 6 -4.01 19.59 0.74
N ASN A 7 -3.94 20.64 -0.07
CA ASN A 7 -5.08 21.11 -0.86
C ASN A 7 -5.52 20.08 -1.91
N LYS A 8 -4.57 19.42 -2.59
CA LYS A 8 -4.86 18.32 -3.51
C LYS A 8 -5.56 17.15 -2.80
N LEU A 9 -5.09 16.76 -1.61
CA LEU A 9 -5.68 15.68 -0.82
C LEU A 9 -7.07 16.04 -0.30
N LYS A 10 -7.28 17.27 0.18
CA LYS A 10 -8.62 17.77 0.56
C LYS A 10 -9.60 17.72 -0.61
N LYS A 11 -9.18 18.19 -1.78
CA LYS A 11 -9.97 18.14 -3.01
C LYS A 11 -10.31 16.69 -3.41
N MET A 12 -9.35 15.80 -3.30
CA MET A 12 -9.58 14.36 -3.52
C MET A 12 -10.60 13.79 -2.54
N LEU A 13 -10.51 14.13 -1.26
CA LEU A 13 -11.48 13.69 -0.26
C LEU A 13 -12.89 14.17 -0.61
N SER A 14 -13.09 15.42 -1.06
CA SER A 14 -14.41 15.93 -1.41
C SER A 14 -14.97 15.35 -2.71
N GLU A 15 -14.14 15.15 -3.73
CA GLU A 15 -14.60 14.80 -5.09
C GLU A 15 -14.68 13.29 -5.34
N MET A 16 -13.89 12.48 -4.63
CA MET A 16 -13.89 11.04 -4.85
C MET A 16 -15.18 10.38 -4.34
N LYS A 17 -15.67 9.39 -5.09
CA LYS A 17 -16.72 8.48 -4.62
C LYS A 17 -16.21 7.62 -3.47
N HIS A 18 -17.11 7.17 -2.59
CA HIS A 18 -16.77 6.15 -1.59
C HIS A 18 -16.24 4.88 -2.27
N TRP A 19 -15.16 4.33 -1.74
CA TRP A 19 -14.36 3.25 -2.33
C TRP A 19 -13.70 3.58 -3.68
N GLY A 20 -13.78 4.84 -4.13
CA GLY A 20 -13.02 5.34 -5.26
C GLY A 20 -11.53 5.24 -4.98
N LYS A 21 -10.77 4.85 -6.01
CA LYS A 21 -9.32 4.65 -5.93
C LYS A 21 -8.62 5.57 -6.94
N LYS A 22 -7.48 6.12 -6.57
CA LYS A 22 -6.62 6.90 -7.46
C LYS A 22 -5.18 6.42 -7.33
N PRO A 23 -4.56 5.89 -8.40
CA PRO A 23 -3.17 5.47 -8.34
C PRO A 23 -2.25 6.67 -8.12
N VAL A 24 -1.29 6.50 -7.21
CA VAL A 24 -0.26 7.50 -6.91
C VAL A 24 1.12 7.03 -7.33
N LEU A 25 1.37 5.72 -7.30
CA LEU A 25 2.64 5.13 -7.72
C LEU A 25 2.41 3.74 -8.30
N LYS A 26 3.14 3.41 -9.37
CA LYS A 26 3.23 2.07 -9.93
C LYS A 26 4.69 1.70 -10.09
N SER A 27 5.09 0.54 -9.56
CA SER A 27 6.43 -0.01 -9.71
C SER A 27 6.31 -1.48 -10.08
N GLY A 28 6.68 -1.82 -11.33
CA GLY A 28 6.44 -3.14 -11.90
C GLY A 28 4.97 -3.54 -11.78
N ARG A 29 4.71 -4.65 -11.07
CA ARG A 29 3.37 -5.19 -10.81
C ARG A 29 2.73 -4.67 -9.52
N ILE A 30 3.38 -3.79 -8.76
CA ILE A 30 2.85 -3.21 -7.52
C ILE A 30 2.26 -1.84 -7.80
N VAL A 31 1.05 -1.60 -7.31
CA VAL A 31 0.32 -0.34 -7.42
C VAL A 31 0.01 0.17 -6.02
N VAL A 32 0.33 1.45 -5.79
CA VAL A 32 -0.03 2.20 -4.60
C VAL A 32 -1.10 3.21 -4.99
N GLU A 33 -2.22 3.19 -4.28
CA GLU A 33 -3.41 3.99 -4.58
C GLU A 33 -3.88 4.74 -3.33
N ILE A 34 -4.43 5.94 -3.51
CA ILE A 34 -5.25 6.59 -2.48
C ILE A 34 -6.68 6.11 -2.65
N VAL A 35 -7.32 5.71 -1.55
CA VAL A 35 -8.71 5.24 -1.53
C VAL A 35 -9.52 6.10 -0.57
N LYS A 36 -10.72 6.51 -0.98
CA LYS A 36 -11.68 7.18 -0.09
C LYS A 36 -12.52 6.14 0.64
N LEU A 37 -12.39 6.05 1.95
CA LEU A 37 -13.22 5.20 2.78
C LEU A 37 -14.48 5.96 3.21
N PRO A 38 -15.66 5.32 3.17
CA PRO A 38 -16.90 5.94 3.64
C PRO A 38 -16.86 6.15 5.14
N GLU A 39 -17.76 7.03 5.61
CA GLU A 39 -18.11 7.11 7.02
C GLU A 39 -18.62 5.74 7.51
N ARG A 40 -18.22 5.35 8.72
CA ARG A 40 -18.68 4.10 9.35
C ARG A 40 -18.86 4.27 10.84
N ARG A 41 -19.86 3.61 11.41
CA ARG A 41 -19.97 3.48 12.87
C ARG A 41 -18.90 2.52 13.38
N SER A 42 -18.18 2.92 14.41
CA SER A 42 -17.27 2.07 15.15
C SER A 42 -18.06 1.06 15.98
N LYS A 43 -17.44 -0.07 16.29
CA LYS A 43 -18.01 -1.07 17.22
C LYS A 43 -18.26 -0.50 18.62
N THR A 44 -17.54 0.56 18.99
CA THR A 44 -17.61 1.24 20.28
C THR A 44 -18.60 2.42 20.30
N GLY A 45 -19.43 2.59 19.26
CA GLY A 45 -20.51 3.58 19.23
C GLY A 45 -20.13 4.96 18.69
N GLY A 46 -18.86 5.18 18.30
CA GLY A 46 -18.41 6.42 17.67
C GLY A 46 -18.62 6.41 16.16
N VAL A 47 -18.73 7.59 15.55
CA VAL A 47 -18.75 7.72 14.08
C VAL A 47 -17.33 7.98 13.59
N LYS A 48 -16.81 7.12 12.72
CA LYS A 48 -15.56 7.39 11.99
C LYS A 48 -15.92 8.10 10.68
N PRO A 49 -15.52 9.36 10.48
CA PRO A 49 -15.85 10.11 9.27
C PRO A 49 -15.21 9.48 8.03
N GLU A 50 -15.67 9.90 6.85
CA GLU A 50 -14.96 9.59 5.62
C GLU A 50 -13.52 10.12 5.66
N HIS A 51 -12.60 9.34 5.10
CA HIS A 51 -11.17 9.67 5.12
C HIS A 51 -10.45 8.99 3.96
N LEU A 52 -9.26 9.51 3.65
CA LEU A 52 -8.36 8.88 2.69
C LEU A 52 -7.49 7.84 3.39
N ALA A 53 -7.23 6.74 2.68
CA ALA A 53 -6.33 5.67 3.09
C ALA A 53 -5.38 5.32 1.94
N LEU A 54 -4.27 4.65 2.25
CA LEU A 54 -3.35 4.13 1.24
C LEU A 54 -3.67 2.65 0.99
N MET A 55 -3.79 2.25 -0.27
CA MET A 55 -3.93 0.86 -0.68
C MET A 55 -2.68 0.43 -1.45
N ILE A 56 -2.03 -0.64 -0.99
CA ILE A 56 -0.93 -1.30 -1.70
C ILE A 56 -1.44 -2.64 -2.21
N ARG A 57 -1.37 -2.85 -3.52
CA ARG A 57 -1.84 -4.08 -4.16
C ARG A 57 -0.97 -4.46 -5.33
N ARG A 58 -1.12 -5.69 -5.81
CA ARG A 58 -0.67 -6.03 -7.16
C ARG A 58 -1.63 -5.48 -8.20
N GLU A 59 -1.12 -5.18 -9.39
CA GLU A 59 -1.89 -4.66 -10.51
C GLU A 59 -3.04 -5.59 -10.90
N ASP A 60 -2.80 -6.90 -10.91
CA ASP A 60 -3.75 -7.96 -11.20
C ASP A 60 -4.64 -8.35 -10.01
N ALA A 61 -4.39 -7.79 -8.84
CA ALA A 61 -5.16 -8.08 -7.64
C ALA A 61 -6.29 -7.06 -7.43
N PHE A 62 -7.50 -7.58 -7.21
CA PHE A 62 -8.64 -6.77 -6.79
C PHE A 62 -8.53 -6.32 -5.31
N ARG A 63 -7.93 -7.18 -4.47
CA ARG A 63 -7.68 -6.94 -3.04
C ARG A 63 -6.25 -6.46 -2.81
N GLY A 64 -6.04 -5.79 -1.68
CA GLY A 64 -4.74 -5.25 -1.28
C GLY A 64 -4.73 -4.88 0.19
N LEU A 65 -3.55 -4.50 0.67
CA LEU A 65 -3.36 -3.99 2.02
C LEU A 65 -3.85 -2.54 2.06
N ILE A 66 -4.87 -2.26 2.87
CA ILE A 66 -5.35 -0.90 3.11
C ILE A 66 -4.81 -0.44 4.46
N ILE A 67 -4.04 0.62 4.44
CA ILE A 67 -3.42 1.24 5.62
C ILE A 67 -4.14 2.55 5.87
N VAL A 68 -4.70 2.67 7.06
CA VAL A 68 -5.72 3.68 7.35
C VAL A 68 -5.16 4.76 8.27
N SER A 69 -4.28 4.39 9.20
CA SER A 69 -3.73 5.33 10.17
C SER A 69 -2.46 6.00 9.63
N PRO A 70 -2.29 7.32 9.77
CA PRO A 70 -1.02 7.99 9.49
C PRO A 70 0.16 7.39 10.28
N GLU A 71 -0.08 6.91 11.49
CA GLU A 71 0.91 6.25 12.35
C GLU A 71 1.39 4.94 11.71
N GLU A 72 0.48 4.09 11.22
CA GLU A 72 0.81 2.86 10.51
C GLU A 72 1.60 3.14 9.22
N LEU A 73 1.30 4.25 8.53
CA LEU A 73 2.03 4.69 7.34
C LEU A 73 3.46 5.14 7.69
N GLU A 74 3.63 5.84 8.81
CA GLU A 74 4.95 6.23 9.31
C GLU A 74 5.76 5.02 9.77
N ASP A 75 5.11 4.06 10.45
CA ASP A 75 5.73 2.79 10.84
C ASP A 75 6.13 1.98 9.61
N LEU A 76 5.29 1.91 8.57
CA LEU A 76 5.64 1.29 7.30
C LEU A 76 6.85 1.98 6.67
N ARG A 77 6.85 3.32 6.62
CA ARG A 77 7.95 4.12 6.06
C ARG A 77 9.28 3.84 6.78
N ARG A 78 9.24 3.64 8.11
CA ARG A 78 10.41 3.33 8.94
C ARG A 78 10.83 1.86 8.82
N GLY A 79 9.85 0.94 8.79
CA GLY A 79 10.05 -0.49 8.77
C GLY A 79 10.57 -1.03 7.43
N ILE A 80 10.18 -0.40 6.32
CA ILE A 80 10.77 -0.67 5.00
C ILE A 80 12.11 0.07 4.90
N SER A 81 13.11 -0.36 5.67
CA SER A 81 14.49 0.04 5.41
C SER A 81 14.99 -0.75 4.19
N SER A 82 15.41 -0.06 3.12
CA SER A 82 15.85 -0.70 1.86
C SER A 82 16.86 -1.82 2.07
N SER A 83 17.85 -1.62 2.95
CA SER A 83 18.95 -2.59 3.16
C SER A 83 18.48 -3.99 3.58
N LYS A 84 17.62 -4.10 4.60
CA LYS A 84 17.08 -5.41 5.03
C LYS A 84 16.21 -6.05 3.96
N LEU A 85 15.40 -5.26 3.26
CA LEU A 85 14.57 -5.77 2.17
C LEU A 85 15.44 -6.30 1.03
N ASP A 86 16.51 -5.59 0.68
CA ASP A 86 17.45 -5.97 -0.37
C ASP A 86 18.17 -7.28 -0.04
N GLU A 87 18.59 -7.45 1.22
CA GLU A 87 19.18 -8.71 1.71
C GLU A 87 18.20 -9.89 1.58
N ILE A 88 16.95 -9.70 2.00
CA ILE A 88 15.90 -10.72 1.89
C ILE A 88 15.65 -11.06 0.42
N VAL A 89 15.53 -10.06 -0.47
CA VAL A 89 15.32 -10.26 -1.90
C VAL A 89 16.47 -11.05 -2.52
N LYS A 90 17.73 -10.71 -2.20
CA LYS A 90 18.91 -11.46 -2.66
C LYS A 90 18.89 -12.90 -2.18
N ALA A 91 18.55 -13.13 -0.91
CA ALA A 91 18.46 -14.48 -0.34
C ALA A 91 17.37 -15.31 -1.04
N LEU A 92 16.20 -14.73 -1.30
CA LEU A 92 15.12 -15.40 -2.03
C LEU A 92 15.53 -15.80 -3.45
N TRP A 93 16.19 -14.90 -4.19
CA TRP A 93 16.70 -15.22 -5.52
C TRP A 93 17.72 -16.36 -5.51
N LYS A 94 18.59 -16.40 -4.49
CA LYS A 94 19.54 -17.50 -4.32
C LYS A 94 18.81 -18.83 -4.09
N ILE A 95 17.85 -18.87 -3.17
CA ILE A 95 17.03 -20.06 -2.89
C ILE A 95 16.33 -20.56 -4.16
N TYR A 96 15.74 -19.65 -4.94
CA TYR A 96 15.05 -20.04 -6.17
C TYR A 96 16.00 -20.59 -7.21
N ARG A 97 17.16 -19.96 -7.40
CA ARG A 97 18.20 -20.46 -8.31
C ARG A 97 18.68 -21.85 -7.91
N ASP A 98 18.95 -22.07 -6.63
CA ASP A 98 19.46 -23.34 -6.12
C ASP A 98 18.42 -24.48 -6.30
N LYS A 99 17.12 -24.18 -6.15
CA LYS A 99 16.04 -25.15 -6.45
C LYS A 99 15.91 -25.48 -7.94
N THR A 100 16.07 -24.50 -8.83
CA THR A 100 15.97 -24.73 -10.28
C THR A 100 17.14 -25.56 -10.83
N VAL A 101 18.30 -25.54 -10.17
CA VAL A 101 19.50 -26.30 -10.62
C VAL A 101 19.44 -27.78 -10.23
N LEU A 102 18.60 -28.17 -9.28
CA LEU A 102 18.48 -29.56 -8.81
C LEU A 102 17.60 -30.46 -9.69
N GLU A 103 16.92 -29.95 -10.73
CA GLU A 103 16.04 -30.74 -11.62
C GLU A 103 16.75 -31.35 -12.84
N PHE A 104 18.07 -31.53 -12.80
CA PHE A 104 18.79 -32.36 -13.76
C PHE A 104 19.64 -33.41 -13.02
N GLU A 105 18.98 -34.44 -12.49
CA GLU A 105 19.63 -35.74 -12.32
C GLU A 105 19.48 -36.49 -13.66
N ILE A 106 20.60 -36.65 -14.37
CA ILE A 106 20.75 -37.61 -15.49
C ILE A 106 20.91 -39.01 -14.90
#